data_AF-A0A4U1CL22-F1
#
_entry.id   AF-A0A4U1CL22-F1
#
_cell.length_a   1.000
_cell.length_b   1.000
_cell.length_c   1.000
_cell.angle_alpha   90.00
_cell.angle_beta   90.00
_cell.angle_gamma   90.00
#
_symmetry.space_group_name_H-M   'P 1'
#
loop_
_entity.id
_entity.type
_entity.pdbx_description
1 polymer ?
#
loop_
_entity_poly.entity_id
_entity_poly.type
_entity_poly.pdbx_seq_one_letter_code
_entity_poly.pdbx_strand_id
1 'polypeptide(L)'
;MEPIQKASELADTLASLRPLDKEQEAIIMQKFRLDWNYNSNNLEGNSLTFGETKALILFGITAQGKPLKDHFEITGHDEAIKWVTELVSGDQDLTEYFIRQLHQLLLKESYEVKAITPDGQPTKRRINVGQYKTAPNHVQTKTGEIFRFATPEETPAKMHDLIEWYRTKSEEPNVNAIILAAEFHYRFIRIHPFDDGNGRTARILMNFILMKFGYPPVITKTDDKENYFGALRQADASIIQPFIDYIAVNLIRSLEIMIAGAKGESIEEPDDVDKEIALLEQRLKTHGEKLEVTKTKTTLVEISKTSIEPLWNGFLATCAKFDKFYLSSRLYVETDGFTWTNKDLFPPLSAVFTDNTSYINFLYAYEELNRPSLREFNYQCVINIYFDLTKGYKLEFGNESITKGYNTQLTVGEIEYISRALAKAHTAFIDEKLK
;
A
#
# COMPACT_ATOMS: atom_id res chain seq x y z
N MET A 1 -32.66 17.76 5.83
CA MET A 1 -33.77 17.02 6.50
C MET A 1 -33.90 15.58 6.00
N GLU A 2 -33.84 15.32 4.68
CA GLU A 2 -33.95 13.95 4.14
C GLU A 2 -32.96 12.95 4.77
N PRO A 3 -31.66 13.27 4.98
CA PRO A 3 -30.73 12.31 5.57
C PRO A 3 -31.02 11.97 7.04
N ILE A 4 -31.49 12.95 7.82
CA ILE A 4 -31.83 12.76 9.23
C ILE A 4 -33.03 11.81 9.35
N GLN A 5 -34.05 12.00 8.51
CA GLN A 5 -35.22 11.13 8.50
C GLN A 5 -34.84 9.69 8.12
N LYS A 6 -34.07 9.51 7.04
CA LYS A 6 -33.59 8.17 6.65
C LYS A 6 -32.77 7.51 7.77
N ALA A 7 -31.89 8.27 8.45
CA ALA A 7 -31.14 7.75 9.60
C ALA A 7 -32.06 7.31 10.75
N SER A 8 -33.16 8.03 11.01
CA SER A 8 -34.16 7.64 12.01
C SER A 8 -34.88 6.35 11.61
N GLU A 9 -35.34 6.23 10.36
CA GLU A 9 -36.02 5.03 9.86
C GLU A 9 -35.13 3.78 9.92
N LEU A 10 -33.84 3.94 9.61
CA LEU A 10 -32.85 2.87 9.76
C LEU A 10 -32.57 2.54 11.24
N ALA A 11 -32.58 3.53 12.13
CA ALA A 11 -32.43 3.29 13.56
C ALA A 11 -33.62 2.50 14.12
N ASP A 12 -34.85 2.81 13.69
CA ASP A 12 -36.06 2.03 14.03
C ASP A 12 -35.96 0.60 13.50
N THR A 13 -35.44 0.45 12.28
CA THR A 13 -35.18 -0.88 11.68
C THR A 13 -34.16 -1.66 12.53
N LEU A 14 -33.04 -1.05 12.90
CA LEU A 14 -32.02 -1.67 13.75
C LEU A 14 -32.59 -2.03 15.14
N ALA A 15 -33.42 -1.16 15.72
CA ALA A 15 -34.08 -1.43 17.00
C ALA A 15 -34.98 -2.67 16.93
N SER A 16 -35.68 -2.89 15.81
CA SER A 16 -36.51 -4.08 15.59
C SER A 16 -35.71 -5.39 15.47
N LEU A 17 -34.41 -5.31 15.19
CA LEU A 17 -33.50 -6.46 15.10
C LEU A 17 -32.83 -6.79 16.44
N ARG A 18 -32.99 -5.95 17.48
CA ARG A 18 -32.37 -6.18 18.79
C ARG A 18 -33.17 -7.21 19.64
N PRO A 19 -32.50 -7.98 20.53
CA PRO A 19 -31.06 -8.01 20.75
C PRO A 19 -30.32 -8.71 19.60
N LEU A 20 -29.14 -8.19 19.26
CA LEU A 20 -28.29 -8.79 18.24
C LEU A 20 -27.62 -10.06 18.78
N ASP A 21 -27.25 -10.97 17.89
CA ASP A 21 -26.34 -12.05 18.24
C ASP A 21 -24.99 -11.46 18.71
N LYS A 22 -24.46 -11.98 19.83
CA LYS A 22 -23.26 -11.41 20.46
C LYS A 22 -22.02 -11.55 19.61
N GLU A 23 -21.90 -12.63 18.84
CA GLU A 23 -20.76 -12.86 17.96
C GLU A 23 -20.83 -11.90 16.77
N GLN A 24 -22.00 -11.75 16.16
CA GLN A 24 -22.20 -10.77 15.09
C GLN A 24 -21.97 -9.34 15.56
N GLU A 25 -22.53 -8.96 16.71
CA GLU A 25 -22.31 -7.64 17.29
C GLU A 25 -20.82 -7.38 17.56
N ALA A 26 -20.09 -8.36 18.09
CA ALA A 26 -18.65 -8.25 18.32
C ALA A 26 -17.86 -8.05 17.01
N ILE A 27 -18.21 -8.76 15.93
CA ILE A 27 -17.57 -8.61 14.61
C ILE A 27 -17.82 -7.21 14.05
N ILE A 28 -19.06 -6.72 14.10
CA ILE A 28 -19.42 -5.39 13.60
C ILE A 28 -18.70 -4.29 14.40
N MET A 29 -18.72 -4.39 15.74
CA MET A 29 -18.05 -3.43 16.61
C MET A 29 -16.53 -3.47 16.46
N GLN A 30 -15.94 -4.62 16.14
CA GLN A 30 -14.53 -4.72 15.79
C GLN A 30 -14.22 -3.98 14.49
N LYS A 31 -15.06 -4.09 13.46
CA LYS A 31 -14.92 -3.29 12.22
C LYS A 31 -14.98 -1.80 12.52
N PHE A 32 -16.02 -1.33 13.24
CA PHE A 32 -16.11 0.08 13.60
C PHE A 32 -14.90 0.56 14.39
N ARG A 33 -14.43 -0.21 15.37
CA ARG A 33 -13.24 0.14 16.16
C ARG A 33 -12.00 0.29 15.28
N LEU A 34 -11.78 -0.62 14.32
CA LEU A 34 -10.63 -0.54 13.40
C LEU A 34 -10.75 0.67 12.45
N ASP A 35 -11.90 0.82 11.80
CA ASP A 35 -12.15 1.92 10.86
C ASP A 35 -12.10 3.28 11.56
N TRP A 36 -12.62 3.37 12.79
CA TRP A 36 -12.58 4.60 13.57
C TRP A 36 -11.16 5.01 13.94
N ASN A 37 -10.37 4.07 14.47
CA ASN A 37 -8.99 4.33 14.81
C ASN A 37 -8.17 4.79 13.60
N TYR A 38 -8.29 4.09 12.48
CA TYR A 38 -7.57 4.44 11.26
C TYR A 38 -7.97 5.81 10.74
N ASN A 39 -9.26 6.02 10.42
CA ASN A 39 -9.70 7.22 9.73
C ASN A 39 -9.56 8.47 10.62
N SER A 40 -9.92 8.38 11.90
CA SER A 40 -9.85 9.53 12.81
C SER A 40 -8.41 10.03 13.02
N ASN A 41 -7.43 9.13 13.10
CA ASN A 41 -6.02 9.55 13.25
C ASN A 41 -5.41 9.99 11.92
N ASN A 42 -5.75 9.32 10.81
CA ASN A 42 -5.24 9.69 9.49
C ASN A 42 -5.74 11.06 9.01
N LEU A 43 -6.97 11.46 9.39
CA LEU A 43 -7.46 12.84 9.21
C LEU A 43 -6.53 13.90 9.81
N GLU A 44 -5.87 13.59 10.93
CA GLU A 44 -4.88 14.47 11.60
C GLU A 44 -3.44 14.26 11.09
N GLY A 45 -3.24 13.41 10.09
CA GLY A 45 -1.94 13.18 9.44
C GLY A 45 -1.14 11.99 9.96
N ASN A 46 -1.74 11.12 10.77
CA ASN A 46 -1.10 9.85 11.15
C ASN A 46 -0.79 9.01 9.91
N SER A 47 0.42 8.48 9.84
CA SER A 47 0.96 7.86 8.62
C SER A 47 0.79 6.34 8.57
N LEU A 48 0.23 5.70 9.60
CA LEU A 48 -0.01 4.25 9.57
C LEU A 48 -1.05 3.89 8.51
N THR A 49 -0.79 2.83 7.76
CA THR A 49 -1.77 2.23 6.86
C THR A 49 -2.89 1.57 7.67
N PHE A 50 -4.02 1.27 7.03
CA PHE A 50 -5.10 0.51 7.67
C PHE A 50 -4.59 -0.84 8.17
N GLY A 51 -3.74 -1.50 7.38
CA GLY A 51 -3.10 -2.75 7.72
C GLY A 51 -2.18 -2.69 8.94
N GLU A 52 -1.32 -1.68 9.00
CA GLU A 52 -0.45 -1.40 10.14
C GLU A 52 -1.28 -1.09 11.40
N THR A 53 -2.34 -0.30 11.25
CA THR A 53 -3.29 0.02 12.33
C THR A 53 -3.96 -1.25 12.86
N LYS A 54 -4.47 -2.11 11.98
CA LYS A 54 -5.08 -3.40 12.33
C LYS A 54 -4.08 -4.32 13.03
N ALA A 55 -2.85 -4.43 12.52
CA ALA A 55 -1.81 -5.25 13.12
C ALA A 55 -1.42 -4.78 14.52
N LEU A 56 -1.32 -3.45 14.71
CA LEU A 56 -1.03 -2.84 16.00
C LEU A 56 -2.17 -3.09 17.01
N ILE A 57 -3.42 -2.84 16.61
CA ILE A 57 -4.58 -2.95 17.50
C ILE A 57 -4.89 -4.41 17.90
N LEU A 58 -4.75 -5.35 16.98
CA LEU A 58 -5.14 -6.75 17.20
C LEU A 58 -4.00 -7.60 17.78
N PHE A 59 -2.75 -7.30 17.41
CA PHE A 59 -1.61 -8.17 17.73
C PHE A 59 -0.48 -7.45 18.47
N GLY A 60 -0.59 -6.13 18.68
CA GLY A 60 0.49 -5.33 19.30
C GLY A 60 1.73 -5.20 18.42
N ILE A 61 1.60 -5.45 17.10
CA ILE A 61 2.73 -5.41 16.17
C ILE A 61 2.92 -3.97 15.66
N THR A 62 4.09 -3.40 15.93
CA THR A 62 4.46 -2.06 15.45
C THR A 62 4.90 -2.07 13.99
N ALA A 63 4.56 -1.02 13.25
CA ALA A 63 4.98 -0.79 11.88
C ALA A 63 6.44 -0.30 11.81
N GLN A 64 7.25 -0.97 10.99
CA GLN A 64 8.65 -0.60 10.79
C GLN A 64 8.78 0.68 9.96
N GLY A 65 9.69 1.58 10.38
CA GLY A 65 10.00 2.82 9.64
C GLY A 65 8.98 3.95 9.83
N LYS A 66 7.95 3.76 10.67
CA LYS A 66 6.96 4.77 11.00
C LYS A 66 7.31 5.48 12.31
N PRO A 67 6.92 6.75 12.51
CA PRO A 67 7.16 7.45 13.77
C PRO A 67 6.53 6.72 14.95
N LEU A 68 7.23 6.68 16.10
CA LEU A 68 6.69 6.09 17.32
C LEU A 68 5.43 6.84 17.79
N LYS A 69 5.39 8.15 17.56
CA LYS A 69 4.21 9.01 17.81
C LYS A 69 2.95 8.40 17.19
N ASP A 70 3.01 7.97 15.94
CA ASP A 70 1.84 7.48 15.21
C ASP A 70 1.23 6.23 15.88
N HIS A 71 2.07 5.38 16.47
CA HIS A 71 1.63 4.20 17.22
C HIS A 71 0.97 4.58 18.55
N PHE A 72 1.53 5.57 19.25
CA PHE A 72 0.93 6.08 20.47
C PHE A 72 -0.42 6.75 20.22
N GLU A 73 -0.55 7.49 19.12
CA GLU A 73 -1.83 8.09 18.72
C GLU A 73 -2.91 7.03 18.43
N ILE A 74 -2.57 5.98 17.66
CA ILE A 74 -3.51 4.88 17.41
C ILE A 74 -3.89 4.17 18.70
N THR A 75 -2.91 3.81 19.53
CA THR A 75 -3.20 3.07 20.77
C THR A 75 -3.94 3.92 21.81
N GLY A 76 -3.65 5.23 21.89
CA GLY A 76 -4.35 6.15 22.80
C GLY A 76 -5.78 6.41 22.34
N HIS A 77 -5.99 6.56 21.04
CA HIS A 77 -7.34 6.63 20.46
C HIS A 77 -8.12 5.33 20.68
N ASP A 78 -7.47 4.17 20.58
CA ASP A 78 -8.11 2.88 20.80
C ASP A 78 -8.53 2.66 22.27
N GLU A 79 -7.67 3.06 23.21
CA GLU A 79 -7.97 3.08 24.64
C GLU A 79 -9.15 4.03 24.93
N ALA A 80 -9.15 5.21 24.30
CA ALA A 80 -10.25 6.18 24.42
C ALA A 80 -11.58 5.63 23.87
N ILE A 81 -11.59 4.94 22.72
CA ILE A 81 -12.80 4.31 22.16
C ILE A 81 -13.36 3.26 23.13
N LYS A 82 -12.50 2.37 23.66
CA LYS A 82 -12.94 1.34 24.61
C LYS A 82 -13.55 1.97 25.86
N TRP A 83 -12.85 2.96 26.41
CA TRP A 83 -13.30 3.68 27.60
C TRP A 83 -14.66 4.34 27.38
N VAL A 84 -14.89 5.08 26.29
CA VAL A 84 -16.21 5.70 26.05
C VAL A 84 -17.30 4.66 25.79
N THR A 85 -16.97 3.54 25.15
CA THR A 85 -17.93 2.45 24.90
C THR A 85 -18.37 1.79 26.21
N GLU A 86 -17.45 1.59 27.15
CA GLU A 86 -17.76 1.11 28.50
C GLU A 86 -18.66 2.10 29.26
N LEU A 87 -18.36 3.41 29.16
CA LEU A 87 -19.11 4.45 29.87
C LEU A 87 -20.53 4.69 29.33
N VAL A 88 -20.77 4.47 28.04
CA VAL A 88 -22.13 4.47 27.47
C VAL A 88 -23.01 3.44 28.18
N SER A 89 -22.44 2.31 28.61
CA SER A 89 -23.18 1.25 29.32
C SER A 89 -23.46 1.60 30.80
N GLY A 90 -22.72 2.55 31.38
CA GLY A 90 -22.77 2.92 32.80
C GLY A 90 -23.54 4.20 33.11
N ASP A 91 -24.22 4.80 32.13
CA ASP A 91 -24.99 6.05 32.23
C ASP A 91 -24.20 7.26 32.79
N GLN A 92 -22.91 7.36 32.47
CA GLN A 92 -22.11 8.50 32.93
C GLN A 92 -22.44 9.78 32.17
N ASP A 93 -22.54 10.91 32.88
CA ASP A 93 -22.76 12.23 32.27
C ASP A 93 -21.51 12.83 31.64
N LEU A 94 -21.74 13.59 30.57
CA LEU A 94 -20.70 14.37 29.93
C LEU A 94 -20.36 15.61 30.77
N THR A 95 -19.11 15.68 31.23
CA THR A 95 -18.59 16.77 32.07
C THR A 95 -17.28 17.30 31.52
N GLU A 96 -16.86 18.49 31.95
CA GLU A 96 -15.52 19.01 31.62
C GLU A 96 -14.41 18.07 32.11
N TYR A 97 -14.59 17.42 33.27
CA TYR A 97 -13.66 16.42 33.78
C TYR A 97 -13.56 15.21 32.84
N PHE A 98 -14.70 14.67 32.38
CA PHE A 98 -14.74 13.59 31.39
C PHE A 98 -13.96 13.97 30.13
N ILE A 99 -14.18 15.17 29.58
CA ILE A 99 -13.51 15.63 28.35
C ILE A 99 -12.00 15.71 28.56
N ARG A 100 -11.55 16.16 29.73
CA ARG A 100 -10.12 16.24 30.07
C ARG A 100 -9.50 14.85 30.27
N GLN A 101 -10.22 13.89 30.86
CA GLN A 101 -9.79 12.50 30.98
C GLN A 101 -9.69 11.83 29.60
N LEU A 102 -10.69 12.02 28.75
CA LEU A 102 -10.66 11.56 27.36
C LEU A 102 -9.41 12.06 26.62
N HIS A 103 -9.12 13.35 26.76
CA HIS A 103 -7.94 13.96 26.15
C HIS A 103 -6.62 13.39 26.70
N GLN A 104 -6.57 13.00 27.99
CA GLN A 104 -5.41 12.34 28.58
C GLN A 104 -5.17 10.95 27.99
N LEU A 105 -6.22 10.13 27.86
CA LEU A 105 -6.13 8.81 27.23
C LEU A 105 -5.64 8.91 25.78
N LEU A 106 -6.19 9.88 25.04
CA LEU A 106 -5.92 10.07 23.63
C LEU A 106 -4.46 10.42 23.33
N LEU A 107 -3.88 11.36 24.09
CA LEU A 107 -2.50 11.80 23.89
C LEU A 107 -1.47 11.00 24.70
N LYS A 108 -1.90 10.22 25.70
CA LYS A 108 -1.11 9.45 26.66
C LYS A 108 -0.18 10.27 27.56
N GLU A 109 0.72 11.04 26.97
CA GLU A 109 1.73 11.82 27.68
C GLU A 109 1.97 13.20 27.07
N SER A 110 2.46 14.13 27.89
CA SER A 110 2.82 15.47 27.44
C SER A 110 4.11 15.44 26.62
N TYR A 111 4.17 16.18 25.51
CA TYR A 111 5.33 16.24 24.61
C TYR A 111 5.65 17.68 24.20
N GLU A 112 6.82 17.87 23.57
CA GLU A 112 7.23 19.16 23.01
C GLU A 112 7.06 19.15 21.49
N VAL A 113 6.51 20.24 20.95
CA VAL A 113 6.46 20.51 19.52
C VAL A 113 7.26 21.75 19.18
N LYS A 114 7.82 21.78 17.97
CA LYS A 114 8.42 23.01 17.42
C LYS A 114 7.31 24.03 17.22
N ALA A 115 7.58 25.27 17.62
CA ALA A 115 6.67 26.39 17.48
C ALA A 115 7.45 27.62 16.99
N ILE A 116 6.72 28.67 16.63
CA ILE A 116 7.28 29.94 16.18
C ILE A 116 6.67 31.03 17.06
N THR A 117 7.51 31.93 17.57
CA THR A 117 7.05 33.09 18.35
C THR A 117 6.39 34.14 17.44
N PRO A 118 5.62 35.10 17.97
CA PRO A 118 5.01 36.16 17.16
C PRO A 118 6.00 36.96 16.30
N ASP A 119 7.25 37.08 16.74
CA ASP A 119 8.38 37.72 16.05
C ASP A 119 9.13 36.79 15.07
N GLY A 120 8.63 35.57 14.83
CA GLY A 120 9.15 34.66 13.81
C GLY A 120 10.30 33.75 14.26
N GLN A 121 10.67 33.75 15.54
CA GLN A 121 11.78 32.95 16.05
C GLN A 121 11.36 31.50 16.37
N PRO A 122 12.20 30.49 16.05
CA PRO A 122 11.94 29.12 16.45
C PRO A 122 11.92 28.99 17.97
N THR A 123 10.90 28.32 18.50
CA THR A 123 10.78 27.98 19.92
C THR A 123 10.22 26.57 20.08
N LYS A 124 10.06 26.11 21.31
CA LYS A 124 9.35 24.88 21.65
C LYS A 124 8.12 25.19 22.49
N ARG A 125 7.02 24.50 22.20
CA ARG A 125 5.80 24.54 23.00
C ARG A 125 5.58 23.17 23.60
N ARG A 126 5.36 23.13 24.92
CA ARG A 126 4.94 21.92 25.62
C ARG A 126 3.43 21.76 25.49
N ILE A 127 3.00 20.61 24.99
CA ILE A 127 1.60 20.20 24.91
C ILE A 127 1.27 19.47 26.21
N ASN A 128 0.35 20.02 27.00
CA ASN A 128 -0.04 19.42 28.27
C ASN A 128 -1.34 18.62 28.14
N VAL A 129 -1.27 17.32 28.42
CA VAL A 129 -2.42 16.43 28.32
C VAL A 129 -3.46 16.72 29.42
N GLY A 130 -4.74 16.66 29.06
CA GLY A 130 -5.88 16.96 29.94
C GLY A 130 -5.96 18.39 30.49
N GLN A 131 -5.21 19.35 29.94
CA GLN A 131 -5.24 20.75 30.37
C GLN A 131 -5.70 21.65 29.22
N TYR A 132 -6.55 22.62 29.52
CA TYR A 132 -6.91 23.63 28.53
C TYR A 132 -5.68 24.47 28.15
N LYS A 133 -5.70 24.96 26.92
CA LYS A 133 -4.62 25.77 26.35
C LYS A 133 -4.33 26.98 27.22
N THR A 134 -3.04 27.24 27.41
CA THR A 134 -2.54 28.43 28.13
C THR A 134 -2.01 29.49 27.18
N ALA A 135 -2.01 29.22 25.88
CA ALA A 135 -1.62 30.14 24.83
C ALA A 135 -2.52 29.96 23.59
N PRO A 136 -2.70 30.98 22.74
CA PRO A 136 -3.48 30.85 21.51
C PRO A 136 -3.01 29.69 20.62
N ASN A 137 -3.96 29.02 19.96
CA ASN A 137 -3.73 27.87 19.08
C ASN A 137 -4.40 28.07 17.71
N HIS A 138 -4.35 29.30 17.20
CA HIS A 138 -4.90 29.66 15.89
C HIS A 138 -4.17 28.93 14.77
N VAL A 139 -4.91 28.60 13.71
CA VAL A 139 -4.36 27.91 12.53
C VAL A 139 -4.39 28.83 11.32
N GLN A 140 -3.39 28.68 10.46
CA GLN A 140 -3.41 29.34 9.15
C GLN A 140 -4.18 28.46 8.17
N THR A 141 -5.15 29.06 7.49
CA THR A 141 -5.96 28.39 6.46
C THR A 141 -5.18 28.23 5.16
N LYS A 142 -5.69 27.42 4.22
CA LYS A 142 -5.08 27.25 2.88
C LYS A 142 -4.99 28.59 2.10
N THR A 143 -5.86 29.56 2.40
CA THR A 143 -5.86 30.91 1.79
C THR A 143 -4.90 31.88 2.49
N GLY A 144 -4.19 31.44 3.54
CA GLY A 144 -3.23 32.24 4.29
C GLY A 144 -3.83 33.05 5.44
N GLU A 145 -5.17 33.05 5.58
CA GLU A 145 -5.87 33.75 6.67
C GLU A 145 -5.72 33.01 7.99
N ILE A 146 -5.67 33.75 9.10
CA ILE A 146 -5.61 33.17 10.45
C ILE A 146 -7.03 32.86 10.93
N PHE A 147 -7.34 31.58 11.08
CA PHE A 147 -8.57 31.13 11.73
C PHE A 147 -8.42 31.20 13.25
N ARG A 148 -9.28 32.01 13.88
CA ARG A 148 -9.22 32.28 15.32
C ARG A 148 -10.24 31.44 16.09
N PHE A 149 -9.73 30.66 17.03
CA PHE A 149 -10.49 29.95 18.06
C PHE A 149 -10.60 30.77 19.33
N ALA A 150 -11.22 30.20 20.37
CA ALA A 150 -11.30 30.82 21.68
C ALA A 150 -9.92 31.23 22.22
N THR A 151 -9.83 32.34 22.96
CA THR A 151 -8.61 32.69 23.71
C THR A 151 -8.43 31.76 24.92
N PRO A 152 -7.20 31.60 25.45
CA PRO A 152 -6.98 30.84 26.69
C PRO A 152 -7.88 31.29 27.86
N GLU A 153 -8.11 32.59 27.99
CA GLU A 153 -8.84 33.19 29.09
C GLU A 153 -10.35 32.89 29.02
N GLU A 154 -10.92 32.88 27.82
CA GLU A 154 -12.35 32.58 27.63
C GLU A 154 -12.64 31.07 27.49
N THR A 155 -11.61 30.24 27.27
CA THR A 155 -11.77 28.79 27.05
C THR A 155 -12.52 28.09 28.19
N PRO A 156 -12.16 28.28 29.48
CA PRO A 156 -12.89 27.64 30.58
C PRO A 156 -14.37 28.02 30.60
N ALA A 157 -14.69 29.31 30.43
CA ALA A 157 -16.07 29.78 30.41
C ALA A 157 -16.86 29.19 29.23
N LYS A 158 -16.28 29.17 28.03
CA LYS A 158 -16.94 28.58 26.86
C LYS A 158 -17.13 27.06 26.96
N MET A 159 -16.21 26.36 27.60
CA MET A 159 -16.36 24.92 27.85
C MET A 159 -17.46 24.65 28.86
N HIS A 160 -17.56 25.46 29.91
CA HIS A 160 -18.66 25.41 30.85
C HIS A 160 -20.01 25.66 30.15
N ASP A 161 -20.12 26.71 29.34
CA ASP A 161 -21.32 27.04 28.57
C ASP A 161 -21.70 25.91 27.60
N LEU A 162 -20.71 25.26 26.97
CA LEU A 162 -20.94 24.12 26.07
C LEU A 162 -21.55 22.92 26.83
N ILE A 163 -21.02 22.59 28.00
CA ILE A 163 -21.55 21.48 28.81
C ILE A 163 -22.96 21.80 29.31
N GLU A 164 -23.21 23.02 29.76
CA GLU A 164 -24.54 23.42 30.24
C GLU A 164 -25.57 23.44 29.10
N TRP A 165 -25.17 23.93 27.92
CA TRP A 165 -25.98 23.83 26.71
C TRP A 165 -26.29 22.37 26.37
N TYR A 166 -25.29 21.47 26.42
CA TYR A 166 -25.48 20.06 26.14
C TYR A 166 -26.48 19.43 27.12
N ARG A 167 -26.27 19.63 28.43
CA ARG A 167 -27.15 19.09 29.49
C ARG A 167 -28.60 19.53 29.26
N THR A 168 -28.80 20.84 29.07
CA THR A 168 -30.13 21.41 28.84
C THR A 168 -30.77 20.80 27.59
N LYS A 169 -30.01 20.72 26.48
CA LYS A 169 -30.53 20.20 25.21
C LYS A 169 -30.78 18.70 25.21
N SER A 170 -29.95 17.92 25.89
CA SER A 170 -30.12 16.46 25.97
C SER A 170 -31.37 16.04 26.76
N GLU A 171 -31.84 16.91 27.65
CA GLU A 171 -33.04 16.68 28.46
C GLU A 171 -34.34 17.18 27.78
N GLU A 172 -34.24 17.84 26.61
CA GLU A 172 -35.43 18.32 25.89
C GLU A 172 -36.28 17.14 25.37
N PRO A 173 -37.62 17.19 25.54
CA PRO A 173 -38.52 16.20 24.94
C PRO A 173 -38.34 16.14 23.42
N ASN A 174 -38.16 14.93 22.88
CA ASN A 174 -37.94 14.68 21.45
C ASN A 174 -36.66 15.31 20.88
N VAL A 175 -35.60 15.44 21.70
CA VAL A 175 -34.28 15.85 21.21
C VAL A 175 -33.83 14.96 20.05
N ASN A 176 -33.37 15.59 18.96
CA ASN A 176 -32.78 14.87 17.85
C ASN A 176 -31.29 14.65 18.13
N ALA A 177 -30.92 13.39 18.42
CA ALA A 177 -29.55 13.02 18.79
C ALA A 177 -28.51 13.36 17.71
N ILE A 178 -28.89 13.28 16.42
CA ILE A 178 -27.99 13.57 15.29
C ILE A 178 -27.64 15.06 15.27
N ILE A 179 -28.64 15.93 15.42
CA ILE A 179 -28.45 17.38 15.50
C ILE A 179 -27.64 17.73 16.76
N LEU A 180 -28.01 17.16 17.91
CA LEU A 180 -27.32 17.39 19.18
C LEU A 180 -25.82 17.04 19.08
N ALA A 181 -25.50 15.86 18.56
CA ALA A 181 -24.12 15.41 18.42
C ALA A 181 -23.32 16.25 17.41
N ALA A 182 -23.91 16.61 16.27
CA ALA A 182 -23.27 17.44 15.26
C ALA A 182 -23.03 18.88 15.77
N GLU A 183 -24.00 19.47 16.47
CA GLU A 183 -23.83 20.78 17.11
C GLU A 183 -22.77 20.74 18.22
N PHE A 184 -22.78 19.70 19.07
CA PHE A 184 -21.78 19.54 20.11
C PHE A 184 -20.37 19.48 19.51
N HIS A 185 -20.19 18.64 18.49
CA HIS A 185 -18.93 18.54 17.75
C HIS A 185 -18.48 19.91 17.23
N TYR A 186 -19.38 20.62 16.53
CA TYR A 186 -19.07 21.90 15.94
C TYR A 186 -18.71 22.96 17.00
N ARG A 187 -19.50 23.08 18.06
CA ARG A 187 -19.24 24.03 19.16
C ARG A 187 -17.90 23.72 19.84
N PHE A 188 -17.62 22.45 20.12
CA PHE A 188 -16.35 22.01 20.71
C PHE A 188 -15.15 22.37 19.82
N ILE A 189 -15.20 22.06 18.51
CA ILE A 189 -14.08 22.34 17.61
C ILE A 189 -13.86 23.85 17.42
N ARG A 190 -14.91 24.67 17.54
CA ARG A 190 -14.80 26.14 17.53
C ARG A 190 -14.17 26.74 18.78
N ILE A 191 -14.37 26.12 19.94
CA ILE A 191 -13.66 26.49 21.16
C ILE A 191 -12.18 26.10 21.04
N HIS A 192 -11.93 24.89 20.52
CA HIS A 192 -10.60 24.32 20.35
C HIS A 192 -9.79 24.37 21.66
N PRO A 193 -10.29 23.73 22.73
CA PRO A 193 -9.83 23.99 24.11
C PRO A 193 -8.43 23.45 24.43
N PHE A 194 -7.93 22.47 23.69
CA PHE A 194 -6.62 21.85 23.93
C PHE A 194 -5.56 22.33 22.93
N ASP A 195 -4.29 22.11 23.25
CA ASP A 195 -3.19 22.48 22.34
C ASP A 195 -3.06 21.55 21.12
N ASP A 196 -3.43 20.28 21.27
CA ASP A 196 -3.48 19.24 20.22
C ASP A 196 -4.68 18.30 20.52
N GLY A 197 -5.01 17.39 19.62
CA GLY A 197 -5.99 16.32 19.85
C GLY A 197 -7.45 16.76 19.75
N ASN A 198 -7.75 18.04 19.49
CA ASN A 198 -9.13 18.55 19.47
C ASN A 198 -10.00 17.85 18.42
N GLY A 199 -9.51 17.66 17.18
CA GLY A 199 -10.28 16.99 16.12
C GLY A 199 -10.70 15.56 16.50
N ARG A 200 -9.74 14.77 17.00
CA ARG A 200 -10.00 13.40 17.47
C ARG A 200 -10.93 13.38 18.69
N THR A 201 -10.71 14.29 19.64
CA THR A 201 -11.58 14.44 20.82
C THR A 201 -13.00 14.80 20.41
N ALA A 202 -13.19 15.72 19.47
CA ALA A 202 -14.51 16.13 18.97
C ALA A 202 -15.27 14.96 18.36
N ARG A 203 -14.61 14.15 17.52
CA ARG A 203 -15.20 12.96 16.90
C ARG A 203 -15.56 11.89 17.94
N ILE A 204 -14.72 11.68 18.96
CA ILE A 204 -15.05 10.78 20.08
C ILE A 204 -16.25 11.28 20.88
N LEU A 205 -16.31 12.57 21.21
CA LEU A 205 -17.43 13.14 21.94
C LEU A 205 -18.75 13.08 21.16
N MET A 206 -18.69 13.35 19.85
CA MET A 206 -19.84 13.19 18.96
C MET A 206 -20.38 11.76 18.98
N ASN A 207 -19.50 10.78 18.83
CA ASN A 207 -19.89 9.37 18.85
C ASN A 207 -20.35 8.91 20.23
N PHE A 208 -19.74 9.40 21.32
CA PHE A 208 -20.22 9.14 22.68
C PHE A 208 -21.68 9.61 22.85
N ILE A 209 -22.01 10.81 22.38
CA ILE A 209 -23.39 11.32 22.40
C ILE A 209 -24.30 10.41 21.58
N LEU A 210 -23.96 10.12 20.32
CA LEU A 210 -24.77 9.23 19.46
C LEU A 210 -25.01 7.86 20.09
N MET A 211 -23.97 7.25 20.67
CA MET A 211 -24.04 5.95 21.33
C MET A 211 -24.89 5.99 22.60
N LYS A 212 -24.88 7.08 23.39
CA LYS A 212 -25.83 7.25 24.51
C LYS A 212 -27.29 7.23 24.05
N PHE A 213 -27.57 7.71 22.84
CA PHE A 213 -28.90 7.64 22.21
C PHE A 213 -29.15 6.34 21.43
N GLY A 214 -28.27 5.34 21.55
CA GLY A 214 -28.46 4.00 20.98
C GLY A 214 -28.06 3.87 19.50
N TYR A 215 -27.47 4.91 18.90
CA TYR A 215 -26.93 4.88 17.54
C TYR A 215 -25.52 4.25 17.49
N PRO A 216 -25.12 3.65 16.35
CA PRO A 216 -23.73 3.26 16.14
C PRO A 216 -22.80 4.49 16.00
N PRO A 217 -21.48 4.31 16.19
CA PRO A 217 -20.52 5.38 15.97
C PRO A 217 -20.47 5.79 14.48
N VAL A 218 -20.31 7.08 14.24
CA VAL A 218 -20.10 7.64 12.90
C VAL A 218 -18.62 7.63 12.55
N ILE A 219 -18.28 7.07 11.39
CA ILE A 219 -16.91 7.03 10.87
C ILE A 219 -16.74 8.05 9.73
N THR A 220 -16.03 9.14 10.00
CA THR A 220 -15.60 10.10 8.98
C THR A 220 -14.41 9.51 8.21
N LYS A 221 -14.63 9.05 6.97
CA LYS A 221 -13.56 8.42 6.17
C LYS A 221 -12.49 9.42 5.73
N THR A 222 -11.24 8.98 5.70
CA THR A 222 -10.09 9.79 5.23
C THR A 222 -10.28 10.27 3.80
N ASP A 223 -10.80 9.43 2.90
CA ASP A 223 -10.98 9.80 1.49
C ASP A 223 -12.06 10.88 1.30
N ASP A 224 -12.87 11.11 2.34
CA ASP A 224 -13.93 12.10 2.39
C ASP A 224 -13.55 13.37 3.20
N LYS A 225 -12.25 13.50 3.52
CA LYS A 225 -11.67 14.60 4.31
C LYS A 225 -12.08 15.98 3.81
N GLU A 226 -12.07 16.20 2.50
CA GLU A 226 -12.39 17.52 1.93
C GLU A 226 -13.87 17.89 2.12
N ASN A 227 -14.78 16.92 2.08
CA ASN A 227 -16.20 17.16 2.35
C ASN A 227 -16.45 17.42 3.83
N TYR A 228 -15.81 16.67 4.74
CA TYR A 228 -15.87 16.92 6.18
C TYR A 228 -15.44 18.36 6.53
N PHE A 229 -14.24 18.77 6.08
CA PHE A 229 -13.77 20.13 6.33
C PHE A 229 -14.57 21.18 5.53
N GLY A 230 -15.10 20.83 4.36
CA GLY A 230 -15.99 21.68 3.58
C GLY A 230 -17.29 22.00 4.32
N ALA A 231 -17.88 21.00 4.96
CA ALA A 231 -19.09 21.17 5.77
C ALA A 231 -18.81 22.02 7.03
N LEU A 232 -17.66 21.82 7.70
CA LEU A 232 -17.24 22.69 8.81
C LEU A 232 -17.04 24.15 8.39
N ARG A 233 -16.43 24.40 7.22
CA ARG A 233 -16.27 25.76 6.68
C ARG A 233 -17.62 26.44 6.42
N GLN A 234 -18.63 25.70 5.97
CA GLN A 234 -19.99 26.24 5.82
C GLN A 234 -20.61 26.56 7.17
N ALA A 235 -20.39 25.72 8.18
CA ALA A 235 -20.81 26.01 9.55
C ALA A 235 -20.13 27.27 10.11
N ASP A 236 -18.86 27.52 9.77
CA ASP A 236 -18.15 28.76 10.10
C ASP A 236 -18.78 30.00 9.47
N ALA A 237 -19.36 29.84 8.28
CA ALA A 237 -20.19 30.85 7.62
C ALA A 237 -21.64 30.91 8.17
N SER A 238 -21.88 30.36 9.37
CA SER A 238 -23.18 30.28 10.04
C SER A 238 -24.23 29.41 9.34
N ILE A 239 -23.80 28.48 8.47
CA ILE A 239 -24.65 27.52 7.78
C ILE A 239 -24.28 26.12 8.28
N ILE A 240 -24.85 25.69 9.41
CA ILE A 240 -24.50 24.41 10.06
C ILE A 240 -25.16 23.19 9.42
N GLN A 241 -26.27 23.38 8.69
CA GLN A 241 -27.06 22.30 8.10
C GLN A 241 -26.23 21.31 7.24
N PRO A 242 -25.30 21.74 6.37
CA PRO A 242 -24.41 20.84 5.64
C PRO A 242 -23.57 19.93 6.53
N PHE A 243 -23.14 20.41 7.70
CA PHE A 243 -22.40 19.57 8.66
C PHE A 243 -23.31 18.56 9.34
N ILE A 244 -24.54 18.95 9.70
CA ILE A 244 -25.54 18.02 10.24
C ILE A 244 -25.89 16.94 9.21
N ASP A 245 -26.16 17.33 7.96
CA ASP A 245 -26.46 16.39 6.88
C ASP A 245 -25.26 15.47 6.58
N TYR A 246 -24.03 16.00 6.65
CA TYR A 246 -22.80 15.21 6.54
C TYR A 246 -22.71 14.11 7.61
N ILE A 247 -22.97 14.45 8.87
CA ILE A 247 -22.99 13.48 9.97
C ILE A 247 -24.12 12.47 9.77
N ALA A 248 -25.31 12.90 9.37
CA ALA A 248 -26.45 12.02 9.10
C ALA A 248 -26.15 11.02 7.96
N VAL A 249 -25.50 11.43 6.88
CA VAL A 249 -25.09 10.54 5.78
C VAL A 249 -24.10 9.48 6.25
N ASN A 250 -23.10 9.86 7.05
CA ASN A 250 -22.15 8.88 7.58
C ASN A 250 -22.78 7.98 8.66
N LEU A 251 -23.78 8.47 9.39
CA LEU A 251 -24.57 7.65 10.31
C LEU A 251 -25.44 6.63 9.56
N ILE A 252 -26.06 7.00 8.43
CA ILE A 252 -26.79 6.08 7.56
C ILE A 252 -25.89 4.90 7.17
N ARG A 253 -24.65 5.17 6.71
CA ARG A 253 -23.69 4.12 6.36
C ARG A 253 -23.41 3.19 7.55
N SER A 254 -23.22 3.76 8.73
CA SER A 254 -22.95 3.00 9.96
C SER A 254 -24.17 2.15 10.38
N LEU A 255 -25.39 2.67 10.22
CA LEU A 255 -26.63 1.93 10.44
C LEU A 255 -26.82 0.81 9.42
N GLU A 256 -26.53 1.06 8.14
CA GLU A 256 -26.59 0.05 7.07
C GLU A 256 -25.62 -1.11 7.37
N ILE A 257 -24.39 -0.82 7.82
CA ILE A 257 -23.41 -1.83 8.27
C ILE A 257 -23.93 -2.62 9.48
N MET A 258 -24.49 -1.95 10.50
CA MET A 258 -25.08 -2.63 11.66
C MET A 258 -26.24 -3.55 11.26
N ILE A 259 -27.12 -3.09 10.37
CA ILE A 259 -28.29 -3.85 9.91
C ILE A 259 -27.85 -5.05 9.06
N ALA A 260 -26.89 -4.87 8.15
CA ALA A 260 -26.34 -5.96 7.34
C ALA A 260 -25.72 -7.03 8.24
N GLY A 261 -24.86 -6.61 9.18
CA GLY A 261 -24.25 -7.52 10.14
C GLY A 261 -25.27 -8.22 11.04
N ALA A 262 -26.30 -7.52 11.51
CA ALA A 262 -27.41 -8.09 12.29
C ALA A 262 -28.23 -9.15 11.53
N LYS A 263 -28.21 -9.11 10.20
CA LYS A 263 -28.85 -10.11 9.33
C LYS A 263 -27.89 -11.24 8.92
N GLY A 264 -26.63 -11.20 9.35
CA GLY A 264 -25.57 -12.12 8.92
C GLY A 264 -25.10 -11.89 7.47
N GLU A 265 -25.34 -10.71 6.92
CA GLU A 265 -24.83 -10.31 5.62
C GLU A 265 -23.38 -9.81 5.74
N SER A 266 -22.68 -9.67 4.60
CA SER A 266 -21.33 -9.10 4.59
C SER A 266 -21.34 -7.66 5.06
N ILE A 267 -20.38 -7.30 5.90
CA ILE A 267 -20.16 -5.94 6.39
C ILE A 267 -18.95 -5.27 5.70
N GLU A 268 -18.31 -5.94 4.76
CA GLU A 268 -17.20 -5.38 3.97
C GLU A 268 -17.73 -4.33 2.99
N GLU A 269 -17.07 -3.18 2.93
CA GLU A 269 -17.34 -2.12 1.96
C GLU A 269 -16.44 -2.28 0.72
N PRO A 270 -16.81 -1.72 -0.45
CA PRO A 270 -16.00 -1.82 -1.67
C PRO A 270 -14.55 -1.35 -1.52
N ASP A 271 -14.30 -0.33 -0.69
CA ASP A 271 -12.95 0.19 -0.39
C ASP A 271 -12.12 -0.75 0.49
N ASP A 272 -12.72 -1.77 1.12
CA ASP A 272 -11.98 -2.73 1.93
C ASP A 272 -11.10 -3.65 1.06
N VAL A 273 -11.48 -3.92 -0.20
CA VAL A 273 -10.65 -4.68 -1.15
C VAL A 273 -9.35 -3.94 -1.48
N ASP A 274 -9.44 -2.63 -1.72
CA ASP A 274 -8.26 -1.81 -2.00
C ASP A 274 -7.31 -1.78 -0.80
N LYS A 275 -7.85 -1.76 0.43
CA LYS A 275 -7.06 -1.88 1.68
C LYS A 275 -6.37 -3.25 1.78
N GLU A 276 -7.05 -4.34 1.42
CA GLU A 276 -6.45 -5.68 1.39
C GLU A 276 -5.33 -5.80 0.36
N ILE A 277 -5.51 -5.23 -0.83
CA ILE A 277 -4.47 -5.19 -1.86
C ILE A 277 -3.26 -4.39 -1.36
N ALA A 278 -3.47 -3.21 -0.78
CA ALA A 278 -2.38 -2.41 -0.21
C ALA A 278 -1.62 -3.15 0.91
N LEU A 279 -2.35 -3.92 1.73
CA LEU A 279 -1.80 -4.82 2.74
C LEU A 279 -0.93 -5.92 2.12
N LEU A 280 -1.40 -6.55 1.05
CA LEU A 280 -0.65 -7.57 0.31
C LEU A 280 0.62 -6.99 -0.29
N GLU A 281 0.56 -5.81 -0.92
CA GLU A 281 1.73 -5.12 -1.45
C GLU A 281 2.75 -4.82 -0.36
N GLN A 282 2.30 -4.35 0.81
CA GLN A 282 3.18 -4.06 1.93
C GLN A 282 3.86 -5.34 2.45
N ARG A 283 3.12 -6.45 2.56
CA ARG A 283 3.70 -7.75 2.93
C ARG A 283 4.68 -8.26 1.88
N LEU A 284 4.42 -8.06 0.59
CA LEU A 284 5.36 -8.47 -0.45
C LEU A 284 6.69 -7.70 -0.35
N LYS A 285 6.66 -6.40 0.01
CA LYS A 285 7.88 -5.60 0.24
C LYS A 285 8.75 -6.13 1.38
N THR A 286 8.17 -6.77 2.40
CA THR A 286 8.97 -7.38 3.48
C THR A 286 9.65 -8.68 3.05
N HIS A 287 9.31 -9.23 1.88
CA HIS A 287 9.87 -10.48 1.34
C HIS A 287 10.96 -10.25 0.29
N GLY A 288 11.59 -9.08 0.32
CA GLY A 288 12.69 -8.72 -0.57
C GLY A 288 12.32 -7.61 -1.54
N GLU A 289 13.32 -7.19 -2.34
CA GLU A 289 13.11 -6.19 -3.36
C GLU A 289 12.31 -6.77 -4.53
N LYS A 290 11.52 -5.91 -5.17
CA LYS A 290 10.83 -6.26 -6.40
C LYS A 290 11.87 -6.64 -7.45
N LEU A 291 11.76 -7.84 -8.01
CA LEU A 291 12.62 -8.26 -9.12
C LEU A 291 12.41 -7.32 -10.31
N GLU A 292 13.49 -6.70 -10.79
CA GLU A 292 13.46 -5.94 -12.04
C GLU A 292 13.54 -6.90 -13.23
N VAL A 293 12.63 -6.72 -14.19
CA VAL A 293 12.67 -7.48 -15.45
C VAL A 293 13.73 -6.86 -16.35
N THR A 294 14.81 -7.60 -16.58
CA THR A 294 15.95 -7.12 -17.37
C THR A 294 15.98 -7.68 -18.80
N LYS A 295 15.25 -8.76 -19.08
CA LYS A 295 15.12 -9.29 -20.45
C LYS A 295 14.12 -8.47 -21.23
N THR A 296 14.62 -7.68 -22.17
CA THR A 296 13.83 -6.98 -23.18
C THR A 296 14.43 -7.23 -24.55
N LYS A 297 13.65 -7.02 -25.60
CA LYS A 297 14.12 -7.07 -27.00
C LYS A 297 15.35 -6.18 -27.19
N THR A 298 15.34 -4.98 -26.62
CA THR A 298 16.48 -4.04 -26.71
C THR A 298 17.74 -4.65 -26.11
N THR A 299 17.64 -5.21 -24.91
CA THR A 299 18.74 -5.88 -24.22
C THR A 299 19.27 -7.07 -25.00
N LEU A 300 18.38 -7.92 -25.53
CA LEU A 300 18.77 -9.07 -26.35
C LEU A 300 19.45 -8.66 -27.67
N VAL A 301 18.98 -7.58 -28.30
CA VAL A 301 19.60 -7.00 -29.51
C VAL A 301 21.01 -6.47 -29.22
N GLU A 302 21.24 -5.88 -28.05
CA GLU A 302 22.57 -5.40 -27.65
C GLU A 302 23.54 -6.55 -27.41
N ILE A 303 23.12 -7.57 -26.67
CA ILE A 303 23.92 -8.78 -26.40
C ILE A 303 24.19 -9.53 -27.69
N SER A 304 23.22 -9.55 -28.60
CA SER A 304 23.37 -10.11 -29.93
C SER A 304 24.59 -9.53 -30.63
N LYS A 305 24.65 -8.20 -30.75
CA LYS A 305 25.71 -7.48 -31.45
C LYS A 305 27.07 -7.64 -30.78
N THR A 306 27.08 -7.57 -29.45
CA THR A 306 28.33 -7.48 -28.68
C THR A 306 28.94 -8.84 -28.37
N SER A 307 28.13 -9.89 -28.27
CA SER A 307 28.58 -11.21 -27.81
C SER A 307 28.20 -12.34 -28.78
N ILE A 308 26.94 -12.41 -29.20
CA ILE A 308 26.43 -13.58 -29.96
C ILE A 308 26.93 -13.55 -31.42
N GLU A 309 26.94 -12.39 -32.08
CA GLU A 309 27.44 -12.23 -33.46
C GLU A 309 28.95 -12.53 -33.56
N PRO A 310 29.82 -11.99 -32.67
CA PRO A 310 31.22 -12.39 -32.62
C PRO A 310 31.42 -13.89 -32.37
N LEU A 311 30.65 -14.46 -31.44
CA LEU A 311 30.69 -15.90 -31.15
C LEU A 311 30.28 -16.73 -32.37
N TRP A 312 29.20 -16.34 -33.04
CA TRP A 312 28.72 -16.97 -34.26
C TRP A 312 29.79 -17.00 -35.35
N ASN A 313 30.45 -15.87 -35.59
CA ASN A 313 31.53 -15.78 -36.58
C ASN A 313 32.71 -16.69 -36.21
N GLY A 314 33.11 -16.72 -34.94
CA GLY A 314 34.15 -17.62 -34.43
C GLY A 314 33.78 -19.10 -34.57
N PHE A 315 32.52 -19.44 -34.27
CA PHE A 315 31.94 -20.77 -34.42
C PHE A 315 31.98 -21.23 -35.88
N LEU A 316 31.49 -20.42 -36.82
CA LEU A 316 31.50 -20.70 -38.25
C LEU A 316 32.92 -20.90 -38.79
N ALA A 317 33.82 -19.96 -38.48
CA ALA A 317 35.22 -20.01 -38.94
C ALA A 317 35.95 -21.24 -38.40
N THR A 318 35.63 -21.67 -37.18
CA THR A 318 36.19 -22.88 -36.57
C THR A 318 35.65 -24.13 -37.25
N CYS A 319 34.33 -24.22 -37.39
CA CYS A 319 33.66 -25.38 -37.96
C CYS A 319 34.04 -25.59 -39.45
N ALA A 320 34.12 -24.52 -40.24
CA ALA A 320 34.46 -24.60 -41.67
C ALA A 320 35.83 -25.24 -41.95
N LYS A 321 36.79 -25.19 -41.00
CA LYS A 321 38.11 -25.83 -41.16
C LYS A 321 38.03 -27.35 -41.32
N PHE A 322 36.95 -27.95 -40.83
CA PHE A 322 36.72 -29.40 -40.88
C PHE A 322 35.94 -29.85 -42.10
N ASP A 323 35.31 -28.95 -42.87
CA ASP A 323 34.49 -29.30 -44.04
C ASP A 323 35.24 -30.19 -45.04
N LYS A 324 36.55 -29.93 -45.24
CA LYS A 324 37.43 -30.70 -46.12
C LYS A 324 37.58 -32.19 -45.76
N PHE A 325 37.11 -32.63 -44.60
CA PHE A 325 37.15 -34.03 -44.16
C PHE A 325 35.84 -34.77 -44.39
N TYR A 326 34.76 -34.08 -44.77
CA TYR A 326 33.43 -34.65 -44.92
C TYR A 326 32.93 -34.54 -46.37
N LEU A 327 31.91 -35.31 -46.73
CA LEU A 327 31.27 -35.22 -48.03
C LEU A 327 30.28 -34.06 -48.10
N SER A 328 29.59 -33.78 -46.99
CA SER A 328 28.74 -32.59 -46.89
C SER A 328 28.66 -32.06 -45.45
N SER A 329 28.25 -30.81 -45.32
CA SER A 329 27.98 -30.21 -44.01
C SER A 329 26.86 -29.19 -44.09
N ARG A 330 26.07 -29.09 -43.03
CA ARG A 330 24.86 -28.27 -42.92
C ARG A 330 24.90 -27.41 -41.66
N LEU A 331 24.31 -26.23 -41.75
CA LEU A 331 24.24 -25.27 -40.67
C LEU A 331 22.78 -25.05 -40.28
N TYR A 332 22.52 -25.08 -38.98
CA TYR A 332 21.21 -24.88 -38.40
C TYR A 332 21.30 -23.80 -37.32
N VAL A 333 20.34 -22.88 -37.33
CA VAL A 333 20.10 -21.97 -36.22
C VAL A 333 18.64 -22.04 -35.82
N GLU A 334 18.38 -22.24 -34.55
CA GLU A 334 17.04 -22.38 -34.01
C GLU A 334 16.82 -21.40 -32.85
N THR A 335 15.64 -20.80 -32.79
CA THR A 335 15.17 -20.00 -31.65
C THR A 335 13.66 -20.21 -31.52
N ASP A 336 13.03 -19.59 -30.53
CA ASP A 336 11.58 -19.65 -30.32
C ASP A 336 10.81 -19.28 -31.61
N GLY A 337 10.26 -20.30 -32.28
CA GLY A 337 9.40 -20.15 -33.45
C GLY A 337 10.12 -19.94 -34.79
N PHE A 338 11.46 -19.99 -34.83
CA PHE A 338 12.22 -19.85 -36.08
C PHE A 338 13.36 -20.85 -36.20
N THR A 339 13.51 -21.43 -37.39
CA THR A 339 14.64 -22.30 -37.75
C THR A 339 15.21 -21.86 -39.10
N TRP A 340 16.53 -21.70 -39.16
CA TRP A 340 17.28 -21.42 -40.40
C TRP A 340 18.21 -22.58 -40.73
N THR A 341 18.30 -22.92 -42.02
CA THR A 341 19.05 -24.09 -42.50
C THR A 341 20.01 -23.77 -43.66
N ASN A 342 20.37 -22.50 -43.87
CA ASN A 342 21.21 -22.08 -45.00
C ASN A 342 22.43 -21.25 -44.53
N LYS A 343 23.63 -21.63 -45.00
CA LYS A 343 24.92 -20.99 -44.67
C LYS A 343 25.04 -19.56 -45.18
N ASP A 344 24.34 -19.23 -46.27
CA ASP A 344 24.53 -17.95 -46.98
C ASP A 344 23.49 -16.88 -46.62
N LEU A 345 22.52 -17.19 -45.75
CA LEU A 345 21.34 -16.34 -45.53
C LEU A 345 20.89 -16.32 -44.07
N PHE A 346 21.83 -16.09 -43.16
CA PHE A 346 21.49 -15.82 -41.77
C PHE A 346 20.99 -14.37 -41.62
N PRO A 347 19.73 -14.13 -41.20
CA PRO A 347 19.27 -12.76 -41.01
C PRO A 347 20.06 -12.09 -39.88
N PRO A 348 20.11 -10.75 -39.83
CA PRO A 348 20.67 -10.05 -38.68
C PRO A 348 19.98 -10.56 -37.41
N LEU A 349 20.75 -11.07 -36.45
CA LEU A 349 20.21 -11.64 -35.22
C LEU A 349 19.27 -10.67 -34.48
N SER A 350 19.53 -9.37 -34.62
CA SER A 350 18.65 -8.29 -34.15
C SER A 350 17.20 -8.34 -34.66
N ALA A 351 16.95 -8.94 -35.82
CA ALA A 351 15.62 -9.11 -36.41
C ALA A 351 14.87 -10.34 -35.86
N VAL A 352 15.59 -11.23 -35.17
CA VAL A 352 15.11 -12.53 -34.71
C VAL A 352 14.68 -12.49 -33.24
N PHE A 353 15.29 -11.62 -32.42
CA PHE A 353 14.98 -11.49 -31.01
C PHE A 353 13.66 -10.75 -30.74
N THR A 354 12.86 -11.30 -29.83
CA THR A 354 11.66 -10.68 -29.24
C THR A 354 11.75 -10.73 -27.72
N ASP A 355 10.85 -10.05 -27.01
CA ASP A 355 10.78 -10.11 -25.54
C ASP A 355 10.57 -11.54 -25.00
N ASN A 356 9.98 -12.40 -25.84
CA ASN A 356 9.69 -13.79 -25.50
C ASN A 356 10.82 -14.76 -25.87
N THR A 357 11.87 -14.32 -26.55
CA THR A 357 12.97 -15.22 -26.92
C THR A 357 13.62 -15.78 -25.64
N SER A 358 13.60 -17.10 -25.52
CA SER A 358 14.07 -17.89 -24.40
C SER A 358 15.36 -18.61 -24.72
N TYR A 359 15.65 -18.92 -25.99
CA TYR A 359 16.92 -19.49 -26.40
C TYR A 359 17.33 -19.16 -27.86
N ILE A 360 18.59 -19.39 -28.17
CA ILE A 360 19.09 -19.56 -29.55
C ILE A 360 20.12 -20.69 -29.59
N ASN A 361 20.02 -21.57 -30.58
CA ASN A 361 20.90 -22.71 -30.80
C ASN A 361 21.67 -22.53 -32.10
N PHE A 362 22.97 -22.78 -32.08
CA PHE A 362 23.82 -22.90 -33.26
C PHE A 362 24.27 -24.35 -33.41
N LEU A 363 24.01 -24.95 -34.58
CA LEU A 363 24.39 -26.33 -34.87
C LEU A 363 25.05 -26.43 -36.24
N TYR A 364 26.22 -27.07 -36.27
CA TYR A 364 26.96 -27.37 -37.49
C TYR A 364 27.09 -28.89 -37.61
N ALA A 365 26.37 -29.48 -38.55
CA ALA A 365 26.34 -30.91 -38.78
C ALA A 365 27.26 -31.31 -39.94
N TYR A 366 28.05 -32.36 -39.73
CA TYR A 366 28.93 -32.95 -40.71
C TYR A 366 28.45 -34.35 -41.05
N GLU A 367 28.27 -34.60 -42.35
CA GLU A 367 27.76 -35.87 -42.88
C GLU A 367 28.85 -36.57 -43.68
N GLU A 368 29.11 -37.82 -43.28
CA GLU A 368 30.00 -38.79 -43.92
C GLU A 368 31.45 -38.32 -44.09
N LEU A 369 32.39 -38.91 -43.33
CA LEU A 369 33.81 -38.68 -43.58
C LEU A 369 34.16 -39.07 -45.03
N ASN A 370 34.99 -38.26 -45.69
CA ASN A 370 35.35 -38.42 -47.09
C ASN A 370 36.44 -39.49 -47.34
N ARG A 371 36.41 -40.55 -46.53
CA ARG A 371 37.23 -41.76 -46.66
C ARG A 371 36.30 -42.97 -46.77
N PRO A 372 36.45 -43.84 -47.79
CA PRO A 372 35.51 -44.94 -48.03
C PRO A 372 35.21 -45.83 -46.81
N SER A 373 36.22 -46.11 -45.98
CA SER A 373 36.09 -46.94 -44.77
C SER A 373 35.48 -46.23 -43.56
N LEU A 374 35.20 -44.92 -43.64
CA LEU A 374 34.75 -44.10 -42.51
C LEU A 374 33.45 -43.34 -42.79
N ARG A 375 32.78 -43.63 -43.92
CA ARG A 375 31.59 -42.87 -44.36
C ARG A 375 30.42 -42.88 -43.37
N GLU A 376 30.33 -43.89 -42.51
CA GLU A 376 29.26 -44.00 -41.51
C GLU A 376 29.36 -42.99 -40.35
N PHE A 377 30.51 -42.31 -40.21
CA PHE A 377 30.74 -41.40 -39.08
C PHE A 377 30.32 -39.96 -39.40
N ASN A 378 29.35 -39.48 -38.61
CA ASN A 378 28.85 -38.11 -38.61
C ASN A 378 29.27 -37.38 -37.33
N TYR A 379 29.30 -36.06 -37.37
CA TYR A 379 29.62 -35.24 -36.20
C TYR A 379 28.78 -33.97 -36.15
N GLN A 380 28.57 -33.42 -34.95
CA GLN A 380 27.86 -32.16 -34.76
C GLN A 380 28.61 -31.28 -33.76
N CYS A 381 28.78 -30.01 -34.14
CA CYS A 381 29.18 -28.94 -33.23
C CYS A 381 27.93 -28.17 -32.80
N VAL A 382 27.70 -28.00 -31.50
CA VAL A 382 26.51 -27.32 -30.96
C VAL A 382 26.90 -26.26 -29.94
N ILE A 383 26.26 -25.10 -30.02
CA ILE A 383 26.24 -24.06 -28.97
C ILE A 383 24.77 -23.76 -28.65
N ASN A 384 24.36 -23.91 -27.39
CA ASN A 384 23.06 -23.46 -26.91
C ASN A 384 23.22 -22.16 -26.12
N ILE A 385 22.31 -21.20 -26.30
CA ILE A 385 22.28 -19.95 -25.52
C ILE A 385 20.87 -19.77 -24.97
N TYR A 386 20.74 -19.65 -23.66
CA TYR A 386 19.47 -19.49 -22.94
C TYR A 386 19.37 -18.10 -22.30
N PHE A 387 18.17 -17.50 -22.31
CA PHE A 387 17.91 -16.14 -21.84
C PHE A 387 16.92 -16.14 -20.65
N ASP A 388 17.44 -15.87 -19.45
CA ASP A 388 16.67 -15.77 -18.21
C ASP A 388 16.04 -14.38 -18.05
N LEU A 389 14.80 -14.29 -17.56
CA LEU A 389 14.07 -13.02 -17.40
C LEU A 389 14.85 -11.96 -16.58
N THR A 390 15.66 -12.41 -15.62
CA THR A 390 16.29 -11.57 -14.59
C THR A 390 17.80 -11.77 -14.43
N LYS A 391 18.34 -12.95 -14.77
CA LYS A 391 19.73 -13.35 -14.43
C LYS A 391 20.73 -13.18 -15.57
N GLY A 392 20.26 -12.92 -16.80
CA GLY A 392 21.11 -12.76 -17.97
C GLY A 392 21.01 -13.92 -18.95
N TYR A 393 22.14 -14.34 -19.52
CA TYR A 393 22.21 -15.42 -20.51
C TYR A 393 23.25 -16.47 -20.17
N LYS A 394 22.95 -17.72 -20.51
CA LYS A 394 23.82 -18.88 -20.30
C LYS A 394 24.13 -19.53 -21.64
N LEU A 395 25.40 -19.75 -21.92
CA LEU A 395 25.88 -20.49 -23.09
C LEU A 395 26.35 -21.88 -22.68
N GLU A 396 26.04 -22.89 -23.48
CA GLU A 396 26.49 -24.27 -23.30
C GLU A 396 27.12 -24.78 -24.59
N PHE A 397 28.27 -25.44 -24.50
CA PHE A 397 29.01 -25.98 -25.64
C PHE A 397 29.78 -27.22 -25.18
N GLY A 398 29.59 -28.36 -25.87
CA GLY A 398 30.12 -29.64 -25.37
C GLY A 398 29.62 -29.94 -23.95
N ASN A 399 30.55 -30.15 -23.01
CA ASN A 399 30.26 -30.39 -21.59
C ASN A 399 30.51 -29.15 -20.71
N GLU A 400 30.64 -27.97 -21.31
CA GLU A 400 31.02 -26.73 -20.63
C GLU A 400 29.93 -25.66 -20.76
N SER A 401 29.96 -24.66 -19.87
CA SER A 401 29.02 -23.54 -19.92
C SER A 401 29.62 -22.23 -19.39
N ILE A 402 29.11 -21.11 -19.89
CA ILE A 402 29.46 -19.75 -19.46
C ILE A 402 28.15 -19.00 -19.17
N THR A 403 28.04 -18.36 -18.00
CA THR A 403 26.88 -17.54 -17.63
C THR A 403 27.29 -16.07 -17.51
N LYS A 404 26.48 -15.17 -18.05
CA LYS A 404 26.72 -13.72 -18.09
C LYS A 404 25.44 -12.97 -17.72
N GLY A 405 25.58 -11.87 -16.97
CA GLY A 405 24.50 -10.91 -16.77
C GLY A 405 24.23 -10.12 -18.05
N TYR A 406 23.03 -9.56 -18.20
CA TYR A 406 22.67 -8.79 -19.40
C TYR A 406 23.48 -7.51 -19.62
N ASN A 407 24.13 -7.01 -18.58
CA ASN A 407 25.05 -5.88 -18.61
C ASN A 407 26.52 -6.29 -18.87
N THR A 408 26.78 -7.58 -19.14
CA THR A 408 28.13 -8.10 -19.38
C THR A 408 28.20 -8.77 -20.75
N GLN A 409 29.36 -8.66 -21.38
CA GLN A 409 29.61 -9.21 -22.72
C GLN A 409 30.57 -10.40 -22.64
N LEU A 410 30.57 -11.24 -23.68
CA LEU A 410 31.62 -12.22 -23.88
C LEU A 410 32.91 -11.50 -24.27
N THR A 411 33.99 -11.87 -23.62
CA THR A 411 35.33 -11.39 -23.97
C THR A 411 35.87 -12.14 -25.19
N VAL A 412 36.82 -11.53 -25.90
CA VAL A 412 37.52 -12.18 -27.01
C VAL A 412 38.15 -13.51 -26.57
N GLY A 413 38.76 -13.54 -25.37
CA GLY A 413 39.35 -14.76 -24.82
C GLY A 413 38.34 -15.89 -24.57
N GLU A 414 37.13 -15.57 -24.11
CA GLU A 414 36.05 -16.55 -23.94
C GLU A 414 35.56 -17.09 -25.30
N ILE A 415 35.42 -16.24 -26.32
CA ILE A 415 35.03 -16.67 -27.67
C ILE A 415 36.07 -17.59 -28.29
N GLU A 416 37.36 -17.23 -28.17
CA GLU A 416 38.45 -18.09 -28.62
C GLU A 416 38.51 -19.40 -27.86
N TYR A 417 38.23 -19.37 -26.55
CA TYR A 417 38.19 -20.56 -25.71
C TYR A 417 37.11 -21.53 -26.18
N ILE A 418 35.87 -21.05 -26.40
CA ILE A 418 34.78 -21.85 -26.95
C ILE A 418 35.18 -22.47 -28.29
N SER A 419 35.76 -21.66 -29.17
CA SER A 419 36.23 -22.10 -30.50
C SER A 419 37.29 -23.20 -30.40
N ARG A 420 38.28 -23.05 -29.51
CA ARG A 420 39.31 -24.07 -29.25
C ARG A 420 38.71 -25.35 -28.67
N ALA A 421 37.76 -25.25 -27.76
CA ALA A 421 37.10 -26.40 -27.15
C ALA A 421 36.34 -27.23 -28.20
N LEU A 422 35.56 -26.57 -29.07
CA LEU A 422 34.85 -27.23 -30.17
C LEU A 422 35.80 -27.90 -31.17
N ALA A 423 36.86 -27.19 -31.60
CA ALA A 423 37.86 -27.75 -32.50
C ALA A 423 38.56 -28.98 -31.90
N LYS A 424 38.96 -28.90 -30.61
CA LYS A 424 39.62 -30.00 -29.91
C LYS A 424 38.71 -31.23 -29.80
N ALA A 425 37.43 -31.03 -29.47
CA ALA A 425 36.46 -32.12 -29.40
C ALA A 425 36.28 -32.80 -30.77
N HIS A 426 36.17 -32.00 -31.84
CA HIS A 426 36.01 -32.53 -33.20
C HIS A 426 37.28 -33.26 -33.69
N THR A 427 38.47 -32.73 -33.43
CA THR A 427 39.73 -33.42 -33.73
C THR A 427 39.84 -34.74 -32.98
N ALA A 428 39.52 -34.76 -31.67
CA ALA A 428 39.56 -35.98 -30.87
C ALA A 428 38.60 -37.05 -31.41
N PHE A 429 37.40 -36.65 -31.86
CA PHE A 429 36.46 -37.56 -32.52
C PHE A 429 37.07 -38.18 -33.79
N ILE A 430 37.67 -37.38 -34.67
CA ILE A 430 38.29 -37.89 -35.89
C ILE A 430 39.46 -38.82 -35.57
N ASP A 431 40.34 -38.45 -34.64
CA ASP A 431 41.47 -39.28 -34.20
C ASP A 431 41.03 -40.61 -33.59
N GLU A 432 39.89 -40.63 -32.89
CA GLU A 432 39.29 -41.85 -32.38
C GLU A 432 38.83 -42.78 -33.51
N LYS A 433 38.23 -42.24 -34.58
CA LYS A 433 37.74 -43.05 -35.72
C LYS A 433 38.84 -43.50 -36.68
N LEU A 434 40.04 -42.94 -36.58
CA LEU A 434 41.21 -43.35 -37.36
C LEU A 434 41.98 -44.53 -36.75
N LYS A 435 41.71 -44.88 -35.49
CA LYS A 435 42.27 -46.05 -34.80
C LYS A 435 41.44 -47.29 -35.11
#